data_AF-A0A2V8TCY3-F1
#
_entry.id   AF-A0A2V8TCY3-F1
#
_cell.length_a   1.000
_cell.length_b   1.000
_cell.length_c   1.000
_cell.angle_alpha   90.00
_cell.angle_beta   90.00
_cell.angle_gamma   90.00
#
_symmetry.space_group_name_H-M   'P 1'
#
loop_
_entity.id
_entity.type
_entity.pdbx_description
1 polymer ?
#
loop_
_entity_poly.entity_id
_entity_poly.type
_entity_poly.pdbx_seq_one_letter_code
_entity_poly.pdbx_strand_id
1 'polypeptide(L)' 'CLDECVKRLPAESVDLIAKYHDARGLTKERRRELAESLNIPLNALRIRAYRIRVGLEGCIDNCLKRSAG' A
#
# COMPACT_ATOMS: atom_id res chain seq x y z
N CYS A 1 9.97 4.46 12.62
CA CYS A 1 8.50 4.38 12.46
C CYS A 1 8.06 3.71 11.17
N LEU A 2 8.45 4.19 9.99
CA LEU A 2 8.03 3.58 8.72
C LEU A 2 8.38 2.08 8.64
N ASP A 3 9.64 1.70 8.86
CA ASP A 3 10.07 0.31 8.73
C ASP A 3 9.34 -0.65 9.68
N GLU A 4 9.08 -0.21 10.91
CA GLU A 4 8.29 -1.01 11.87
C GLU A 4 6.83 -1.16 11.43
N CYS A 5 6.23 -0.11 10.88
CA CYS A 5 4.86 -0.15 10.38
C CYS A 5 4.73 -1.01 9.13
N VAL A 6 5.73 -0.99 8.25
CA VAL A 6 5.80 -1.89 7.09
C VAL A 6 5.93 -3.35 7.54
N LYS A 7 6.73 -3.65 8.56
CA LYS A 7 6.85 -5.01 9.13
C LYS A 7 5.55 -5.55 9.75
N ARG A 8 4.61 -4.68 10.12
CA ARG A 8 3.30 -5.05 10.67
C ARG A 8 2.25 -5.30 9.59
N LEU A 9 2.49 -4.86 8.36
CA LEU A 9 1.59 -5.14 7.24
C LEU A 9 1.72 -6.61 6.82
N PRO A 10 0.61 -7.24 6.38
CA PRO A 10 0.69 -8.54 5.70
C PRO A 10 1.63 -8.45 4.49
N ALA A 11 2.42 -9.50 4.25
CA ALA A 11 3.38 -9.53 3.14
C ALA A 11 2.73 -9.23 1.78
N GLU A 12 1.51 -9.75 1.58
CA GLU A 12 0.68 -9.47 0.40
C GLU A 12 0.32 -7.97 0.24
N SER A 13 0.13 -7.26 1.35
CA SER A 13 -0.20 -5.83 1.33
C SER A 13 1.03 -4.98 1.02
N VAL A 14 2.20 -5.39 1.52
CA VAL A 14 3.50 -4.75 1.21
C VAL A 14 3.82 -4.92 -0.28
N ASP A 15 3.67 -6.14 -0.81
CA ASP A 15 3.89 -6.42 -2.23
C ASP A 15 2.89 -5.66 -3.12
N LEU A 16 1.60 -5.63 -2.73
CA LEU A 16 0.57 -4.89 -3.46
C LEU A 16 0.89 -3.39 -3.54
N ILE A 17 1.20 -2.75 -2.41
CA ILE A 17 1.44 -1.31 -2.37
C ILE A 17 2.73 -0.93 -3.10
N ALA A 18 3.77 -1.78 -3.03
CA ALA A 18 5.01 -1.60 -3.79
C ALA A 18 4.75 -1.65 -5.30
N LYS A 19 4.03 -2.66 -5.78
CA LYS A 19 3.65 -2.79 -7.20
C LYS A 19 2.70 -1.68 -7.66
N TYR A 20 1.80 -1.24 -6.80
CA TYR A 20 0.84 -0.16 -7.11
C TYR A 20 1.51 1.21 -7.28
N HIS A 21 2.63 1.45 -6.58
CA HIS A 21 3.40 2.69 -6.62
C HIS A 21 4.67 2.62 -7.47
N ASP A 22 4.92 1.51 -8.18
CA ASP A 22 6.07 1.40 -9.08
C ASP A 22 6.04 2.53 -10.11
N ALA A 23 7.05 3.41 -10.05
CA ALA A 23 7.14 4.66 -10.79
C ALA A 23 7.65 4.48 -12.23
N ARG A 24 7.85 3.23 -12.67
CA ARG A 24 8.25 2.91 -14.05
C ARG A 24 7.07 3.19 -14.99
N GLY A 25 7.17 4.30 -15.72
CA GLY A 25 6.18 4.95 -16.59
C GLY A 25 5.08 4.07 -17.20
N LEU A 26 3.88 4.69 -17.34
CA LEU A 26 2.56 4.09 -17.63
C LEU A 26 1.82 3.55 -16.40
N THR A 27 1.72 4.37 -15.34
CA THR A 27 1.05 4.04 -14.07
C THR A 27 -0.40 3.59 -14.22
N LYS A 28 -1.11 4.00 -15.27
CA LYS A 28 -2.50 3.60 -15.50
C LYS A 28 -2.60 2.18 -16.07
N GLU A 29 -1.76 1.85 -17.05
CA GLU A 29 -1.68 0.55 -17.70
C GLU A 29 -1.17 -0.49 -16.70
N ARG A 30 -0.12 -0.16 -15.94
CA ARG A 30 0.39 -1.02 -14.86
C ARG A 30 -0.65 -1.34 -13.80
N ARG A 31 -1.48 -0.37 -13.41
CA ARG A 31 -2.57 -0.62 -12.46
C ARG A 31 -3.65 -1.52 -13.06
N ARG A 32 -3.90 -1.46 -14.37
CA ARG A 32 -4.81 -2.40 -15.04
C ARG A 32 -4.22 -3.81 -15.05
N GLU A 33 -2.98 -3.97 -15.50
CA GLU A 33 -2.26 -5.26 -15.48
C GLU A 33 -2.23 -5.86 -14.07
N LEU A 34 -1.97 -5.05 -13.04
CA LEU A 34 -1.98 -5.49 -11.65
C LEU A 34 -3.38 -5.95 -11.22
N ALA A 35 -4.44 -5.22 -11.57
CA ALA A 35 -5.81 -5.61 -11.26
C ALA A 35 -6.20 -6.92 -11.97
N GLU A 36 -5.81 -7.09 -13.23
CA GLU A 36 -6.01 -8.31 -14.02
C GLU A 36 -5.26 -9.50 -13.43
N SER A 37 -3.99 -9.33 -13.05
CA SER A 37 -3.18 -10.39 -12.42
C SER A 37 -3.75 -10.89 -11.09
N LEU A 38 -4.52 -10.03 -10.40
CA LEU A 38 -5.19 -10.34 -9.15
C LEU A 38 -6.66 -10.77 -9.35
N ASN A 39 -7.13 -10.83 -10.60
CA ASN A 39 -8.51 -11.12 -10.98
C ASN A 39 -9.54 -10.24 -10.24
N ILE A 40 -9.26 -8.93 -10.13
CA ILE A 40 -10.15 -7.96 -9.49
C ILE A 40 -10.42 -6.75 -10.39
N PRO A 41 -11.56 -6.05 -10.21
CA PRO A 41 -11.79 -4.78 -10.88
C PRO A 41 -10.74 -3.73 -10.47
N LEU A 42 -10.38 -2.83 -11.38
CA LEU A 42 -9.47 -1.71 -11.09
C LEU A 42 -9.91 -0.86 -9.89
N ASN A 43 -11.22 -0.69 -9.68
CA ASN A 43 -11.74 0.03 -8.53
C ASN A 43 -11.45 -0.71 -7.20
N ALA A 44 -11.52 -2.04 -7.20
CA ALA A 44 -11.17 -2.84 -6.03
C ALA A 44 -9.67 -2.73 -5.71
N LEU A 45 -8.80 -2.70 -6.74
CA LEU A 45 -7.37 -2.43 -6.55
C LEU A 45 -7.13 -1.07 -5.88
N ARG A 46 -7.80 -0.01 -6.36
CA ARG A 46 -7.71 1.34 -5.77
C ARG A 46 -8.16 1.39 -4.32
N ILE A 47 -9.27 0.74 -3.99
CA ILE A 47 -9.78 0.66 -2.61
C ILE A 47 -8.81 -0.11 -1.71
N ARG A 48 -8.25 -1.24 -2.17
CA ARG A 48 -7.25 -2.00 -1.42
C ARG A 48 -6.00 -1.15 -1.14
N ALA A 49 -5.44 -0.50 -2.15
CA ALA A 49 -4.28 0.38 -2.01
C ALA A 49 -4.56 1.53 -1.03
N TYR A 50 -5.74 2.16 -1.12
CA TYR A 50 -6.15 3.20 -0.19
C TYR A 50 -6.21 2.71 1.27
N ARG A 51 -6.82 1.55 1.53
CA ARG A 51 -6.91 0.97 2.89
C ARG A 51 -5.54 0.66 3.48
N ILE A 52 -4.63 0.10 2.68
CA ILE A 52 -3.25 -0.17 3.12
C ILE A 52 -2.55 1.13 3.50
N ARG A 53 -2.69 2.16 2.67
CA ARG A 53 -2.11 3.48 2.94
C ARG A 53 -2.65 4.10 4.23
N VAL A 54 -3.96 4.13 4.42
CA VAL A 54 -4.58 4.67 5.65
C VAL A 54 -4.13 3.90 6.89
N GLY A 55 -4.03 2.57 6.80
CA GLY A 55 -3.51 1.75 7.90
C GLY A 55 -2.05 2.05 8.23
N LEU A 56 -1.22 2.24 7.19
CA LEU A 56 0.19 2.61 7.36
C LEU A 56 0.34 4.01 7.97
N GLU A 57 -0.41 4.99 7.49
CA GLU A 57 -0.45 6.35 8.03
C GLU A 57 -0.83 6.34 9.52
N GLY A 58 -1.91 5.65 9.89
CA GLY A 58 -2.31 5.52 11.30
C GLY A 58 -1.27 4.81 12.17
N CYS A 59 -0.53 3.83 11.63
CA CYS A 59 0.57 3.21 12.35
C CYS A 59 1.73 4.19 12.58
N ILE A 60 2.13 4.94 11.54
CA ILE A 60 3.23 5.90 11.59
C ILE A 60 2.90 7.01 12.60
N ASP A 61 1.69 7.56 12.54
CA ASP A 61 1.24 8.59 13.48
C ASP A 61 1.31 8.12 14.93
N ASN A 62 0.85 6.89 15.20
CA ASN A 62 0.92 6.32 16.54
C ASN A 62 2.36 6.02 16.97
N CYS A 63 3.24 5.64 16.04
CA CYS A 63 4.65 5.47 16.33
C CYS A 63 5.32 6.80 16.69
N LEU A 64 5.12 7.84 15.88
CA LEU A 64 5.69 9.17 16.11
C LEU A 64 5.21 9.76 17.45
N LYS A 65 3.93 9.61 17.78
CA LYS A 65 3.38 10.03 19.08
C LYS A 65 4.05 9.33 20.27
N ARG A 66 4.41 8.04 20.13
CA ARG A 66 5.12 7.29 21.18
C ARG A 66 6.59 7.68 21.30
N SER A 67 7.24 8.07 20.21
CA SER A 67 8.66 8.45 20.20
C SER A 67 8.93 9.89 20.66
N ALA A 68 7.89 10.73 20.72
CA ALA A 68 7.99 12.12 21.15
C ALA A 68 7.64 12.36 22.64
N GLY A 69 7.42 11.28 23.40
CA GLY A 69 7.06 11.31 24.82
C GLY A 69 8.13 10.69 25.72
#